data_AF-A0A2D7SM67-F1
#
_entry.id   AF-A0A2D7SM67-F1
#
_cell.length_a   1.000
_cell.length_b   1.000
_cell.length_c   1.000
_cell.angle_alpha   90.00
_cell.angle_beta   90.00
_cell.angle_gamma   90.00
#
_symmetry.space_group_name_H-M   'P 1'
#
loop_
_entity.id
_entity.type
_entity.pdbx_description
1 polymer ?
#
loop_
_entity_poly.entity_id
_entity_poly.type
_entity_poly.pdbx_seq_one_letter_code
_entity_poly.pdbx_strand_id
1 'polypeptide(L)'
;MYVADIHRRGYITVKNLRKATPCVISAFDLVDEEEDINIVHDYFSYEHFYVLYCRFWELDTDHDFLLCKDDLLPYGCHALTCGIVDRYFEQPLFPFIGESYKKSRETKNNESKSLMGYEDFVYFMLNEEDKSTEVSLRTWFACVDLDGDGTIRPHEMRQFYAEQLHRMECLGQEVVPFEDVLCQMTDHIEPKEEGIVRIGDLLRPEKQPSAGIFFNVLFNLNKFIAFEQRDPFQMKQMQGGNKISCWARFAGMEYARLAMEEEYKVQDITTLGNVHVDLNAVAQ
;
A
#
# COMPACT_ATOMS: atom_id res chain seq x y z
N MET A 1 -5.85 -5.71 13.96
CA MET A 1 -6.10 -6.99 13.25
C MET A 1 -5.01 -7.33 12.24
N TYR A 2 -4.52 -6.40 11.42
CA TYR A 2 -3.48 -6.65 10.41
C TYR A 2 -2.29 -7.53 10.87
N VAL A 3 -1.63 -7.19 11.98
CA VAL A 3 -0.46 -7.95 12.48
C VAL A 3 -0.87 -9.22 13.25
N ALA A 4 -1.96 -9.18 14.01
CA ALA A 4 -2.38 -10.24 14.93
C ALA A 4 -3.43 -11.21 14.32
N ASP A 5 -3.89 -10.99 13.10
CA ASP A 5 -4.78 -11.88 12.36
C ASP A 5 -4.32 -11.92 10.90
N ILE A 6 -3.12 -12.48 10.70
CA ILE A 6 -2.43 -12.55 9.40
C ILE A 6 -3.22 -13.27 8.31
N HIS A 7 -4.26 -14.04 8.70
CA HIS A 7 -5.12 -14.77 7.79
C HIS A 7 -6.51 -14.14 7.67
N ARG A 8 -6.73 -12.92 8.21
CA ARG A 8 -7.99 -12.19 8.22
C ARG A 8 -9.21 -13.07 8.57
N ARG A 9 -9.09 -13.88 9.62
CA ARG A 9 -10.20 -14.73 10.09
C ARG A 9 -11.31 -13.94 10.77
N GLY A 10 -11.06 -12.68 11.12
CA GLY A 10 -11.99 -11.81 11.85
C GLY A 10 -11.96 -12.05 13.36
N TYR A 11 -11.01 -12.85 13.86
CA TYR A 11 -10.81 -13.08 15.29
C TYR A 11 -9.33 -13.27 15.60
N ILE A 12 -8.90 -12.73 16.74
CA ILE A 12 -7.52 -12.85 17.23
C ILE A 12 -7.50 -13.92 18.32
N THR A 13 -6.69 -14.96 18.14
CA THR A 13 -6.45 -15.94 19.21
C THR A 13 -5.33 -15.47 20.14
N VAL A 14 -5.28 -16.00 21.37
CA VAL A 14 -4.16 -15.75 22.31
C VAL A 14 -2.81 -16.11 21.68
N LYS A 15 -2.76 -17.18 20.88
CA LYS A 15 -1.55 -17.58 20.15
C LYS A 15 -1.13 -16.51 19.14
N ASN A 16 -2.09 -15.88 18.46
CA ASN A 16 -1.77 -14.81 17.54
C ASN A 16 -1.26 -13.58 18.28
N LEU A 17 -1.92 -13.18 19.37
CA LEU A 17 -1.52 -12.01 20.17
C LEU A 17 -0.08 -12.16 20.69
N ARG A 18 0.27 -13.36 21.19
CA ARG A 18 1.63 -13.67 21.68
C ARG A 18 2.71 -13.69 20.60
N LYS A 19 2.33 -13.91 19.34
CA LYS A 19 3.25 -14.00 18.20
C LYS A 19 3.33 -12.72 17.37
N ALA A 20 2.40 -11.79 17.59
CA ALA A 20 2.37 -10.52 16.89
C ALA A 20 3.69 -9.78 17.12
N THR A 21 4.26 -9.29 16.02
CA THR A 21 5.47 -8.46 16.04
C THR A 21 5.17 -7.23 15.19
N PRO A 22 5.19 -6.01 15.75
CA PRO A 22 5.54 -5.66 17.15
C PRO A 22 4.62 -6.26 18.22
N CYS A 23 5.08 -6.39 19.48
CA CYS A 23 4.27 -7.03 20.53
C CYS A 23 3.10 -6.13 20.95
N VAL A 24 1.87 -6.62 20.80
CA VAL A 24 0.65 -5.84 21.10
C VAL A 24 0.57 -5.47 22.58
N ILE A 25 0.96 -6.37 23.48
CA ILE A 25 0.89 -6.11 24.92
C ILE A 25 1.88 -5.01 25.31
N SER A 26 3.12 -5.09 24.80
CA SER A 26 4.12 -4.04 25.05
C SER A 26 3.70 -2.68 24.49
N ALA A 27 2.96 -2.66 23.38
CA ALA A 27 2.40 -1.41 22.85
C ALA A 27 1.33 -0.83 23.79
N PHE A 28 0.47 -1.66 24.40
CA PHE A 28 -0.47 -1.21 25.42
C PHE A 28 0.25 -0.68 26.67
N ASP A 29 1.27 -1.40 27.17
CA ASP A 29 2.04 -0.96 28.33
C ASP A 29 2.68 0.42 28.06
N LEU A 30 3.21 0.64 26.84
CA LEU A 30 3.80 1.92 26.46
C LEU A 30 2.76 3.06 26.38
N VAL A 31 1.53 2.78 25.91
CA VAL A 31 0.43 3.78 25.92
C VAL A 31 0.05 4.18 27.35
N ASP A 32 0.10 3.24 28.29
CA ASP A 32 -0.21 3.54 29.69
C ASP A 32 0.91 4.38 30.36
N GLU A 33 2.15 4.29 29.87
CA GLU A 33 3.31 5.01 30.41
C GLU A 33 3.52 6.41 29.79
N GLU A 34 3.23 6.58 28.51
CA GLU A 34 3.54 7.80 27.76
C GLU A 34 2.33 8.74 27.62
N GLU A 35 2.49 10.02 27.96
CA GLU A 35 1.43 11.04 27.81
C GLU A 35 1.27 11.52 26.35
N ASP A 36 2.33 11.44 25.54
CA ASP A 36 2.31 11.82 24.13
C ASP A 36 2.19 10.58 23.24
N ILE A 37 1.02 10.42 22.63
CA ILE A 37 0.69 9.29 21.75
C ILE A 37 1.62 9.21 20.52
N ASN A 38 2.28 10.31 20.14
CA ASN A 38 3.21 10.34 19.02
C ASN A 38 4.52 9.58 19.30
N ILE A 39 4.80 9.27 20.57
CA ILE A 39 5.92 8.40 20.98
C ILE A 39 5.59 6.92 20.68
N VAL A 40 4.31 6.56 20.66
CA VAL A 40 3.84 5.18 20.45
C VAL A 40 3.63 4.91 18.96
N HIS A 41 4.71 4.56 18.27
CA HIS A 41 4.66 4.30 16.82
C HIS A 41 3.89 3.04 16.43
N ASP A 42 3.94 2.01 17.29
CA ASP A 42 3.32 0.72 17.02
C ASP A 42 1.84 0.76 17.37
N TYR A 43 0.99 0.48 16.37
CA TYR A 43 -0.48 0.42 16.46
C TYR A 43 -1.22 1.72 16.75
N PHE A 44 -0.66 2.61 17.59
CA PHE A 44 -1.38 3.77 18.14
C PHE A 44 -0.92 5.13 17.59
N SER A 45 0.04 5.15 16.67
CA SER A 45 0.55 6.39 16.06
C SER A 45 -0.57 7.21 15.41
N TYR A 46 -0.72 8.45 15.89
CA TYR A 46 -1.65 9.40 15.31
C TYR A 46 -1.22 9.83 13.90
N GLU A 47 0.08 10.00 13.66
CA GLU A 47 0.61 10.32 12.32
C GLU A 47 0.22 9.24 11.29
N HIS A 48 0.32 7.96 11.67
CA HIS A 48 -0.10 6.86 10.81
C HIS A 48 -1.60 6.92 10.50
N PHE A 49 -2.42 7.17 11.53
CA PHE A 49 -3.87 7.34 11.35
C PHE A 49 -4.20 8.53 10.44
N TYR A 50 -3.53 9.66 10.64
CA TYR A 50 -3.76 10.88 9.87
C TYR A 50 -3.50 10.65 8.38
N VAL A 51 -2.36 10.03 8.04
CA VAL A 51 -2.01 9.69 6.66
C VAL A 51 -3.06 8.75 6.05
N LEU A 52 -3.45 7.69 6.77
CA LEU A 52 -4.49 6.75 6.30
C LEU A 52 -5.81 7.47 6.00
N TYR A 53 -6.22 8.36 6.90
CA TYR A 53 -7.47 9.11 6.76
C TYR A 53 -7.43 10.12 5.61
N CYS A 54 -6.40 10.97 5.55
CA CYS A 54 -6.26 11.97 4.49
C CYS A 54 -6.22 11.32 3.10
N ARG A 55 -5.48 10.22 2.97
CA ARG A 55 -5.39 9.50 1.70
C ARG A 55 -6.69 8.84 1.28
N PHE A 56 -7.48 8.34 2.22
CA PHE A 56 -8.83 7.85 1.93
C PHE A 56 -9.72 9.01 1.46
N TRP A 57 -9.70 10.11 2.21
CA TRP A 57 -10.51 11.30 1.95
C TRP A 57 -10.18 11.95 0.59
N GLU A 58 -8.91 11.91 0.15
CA GLU A 58 -8.49 12.36 -1.19
C GLU A 58 -9.16 11.57 -2.33
N LEU A 59 -9.48 10.29 -2.10
CA LEU A 59 -10.08 9.41 -3.11
C LEU A 59 -11.61 9.38 -3.04
N ASP A 60 -12.17 9.46 -1.82
CA ASP A 60 -13.61 9.46 -1.56
C ASP A 60 -14.22 10.84 -1.85
N THR A 61 -14.35 11.16 -3.14
CA THR A 61 -14.77 12.51 -3.58
C THR A 61 -16.25 12.81 -3.37
N ASP A 62 -17.11 11.80 -3.31
CA ASP A 62 -18.55 11.93 -3.03
C ASP A 62 -18.89 11.71 -1.54
N HIS A 63 -17.90 11.37 -0.73
CA HIS A 63 -17.97 11.29 0.73
C HIS A 63 -18.99 10.27 1.23
N ASP A 64 -19.14 9.16 0.51
CA ASP A 64 -20.05 8.07 0.88
C ASP A 64 -19.36 6.99 1.73
N PHE A 65 -18.07 7.19 2.05
CA PHE A 65 -17.19 6.26 2.77
C PHE A 65 -16.94 4.94 2.02
N LEU A 66 -17.12 4.93 0.70
CA LEU A 66 -16.92 3.78 -0.16
C LEU A 66 -16.06 4.15 -1.36
N LEU A 67 -15.07 3.30 -1.67
CA LEU A 67 -14.24 3.43 -2.86
C LEU A 67 -14.59 2.30 -3.83
N CYS A 68 -14.93 2.66 -5.06
CA CYS A 68 -14.95 1.71 -6.16
C CYS A 68 -13.56 1.58 -6.80
N LYS A 69 -13.45 0.70 -7.80
CA LYS A 69 -12.18 0.49 -8.53
C LYS A 69 -11.65 1.79 -9.14
N ASP A 70 -12.53 2.58 -9.74
CA ASP A 70 -12.15 3.83 -10.42
C ASP A 70 -11.64 4.87 -9.43
N ASP A 71 -12.21 4.92 -8.22
CA ASP A 71 -11.77 5.83 -7.16
C ASP A 71 -10.38 5.45 -6.63
N LEU A 72 -9.99 4.17 -6.70
CA LEU A 72 -8.67 3.71 -6.27
C LEU A 72 -7.57 3.95 -7.32
N LEU A 73 -7.91 4.02 -8.61
CA LEU A 73 -6.93 4.17 -9.69
C LEU A 73 -6.01 5.40 -9.55
N PRO A 74 -6.46 6.57 -9.09
CA PRO A 74 -5.59 7.74 -8.86
C PRO A 74 -4.57 7.57 -7.73
N TYR A 75 -4.72 6.55 -6.87
CA TYR A 75 -3.84 6.32 -5.73
C TYR A 75 -2.35 6.36 -6.11
N GLY A 76 -1.57 7.13 -5.35
CA GLY A 76 -0.13 7.27 -5.57
C GLY A 76 0.23 7.86 -6.94
N CYS A 77 -0.61 8.75 -7.48
CA CYS A 77 -0.47 9.30 -8.85
C CYS A 77 -0.55 8.20 -9.91
N HIS A 78 -1.59 7.38 -9.85
CA HIS A 78 -1.75 6.20 -10.69
C HIS A 78 -0.58 5.21 -10.56
N ALA A 79 -0.08 4.96 -9.36
CA ALA A 79 1.09 4.09 -9.18
C ALA A 79 0.81 2.66 -9.71
N LEU A 80 -0.39 2.14 -9.44
CA LEU A 80 -0.81 0.79 -9.77
C LEU A 80 -1.42 0.66 -11.16
N THR A 81 -1.14 -0.45 -11.84
CA THR A 81 -1.81 -0.86 -13.08
C THR A 81 -3.30 -1.14 -12.86
N CYS A 82 -4.15 -0.91 -13.86
CA CYS A 82 -5.58 -1.23 -13.73
C CYS A 82 -5.80 -2.73 -13.51
N GLY A 83 -5.00 -3.59 -14.17
CA GLY A 83 -5.09 -5.04 -14.01
C GLY A 83 -4.91 -5.50 -12.56
N ILE A 84 -3.95 -4.94 -11.80
CA ILE A 84 -3.78 -5.34 -10.39
C ILE A 84 -4.89 -4.79 -9.49
N VAL A 85 -5.41 -3.59 -9.78
CA VAL A 85 -6.54 -3.01 -9.03
C VAL A 85 -7.78 -3.88 -9.22
N ASP A 86 -8.06 -4.33 -10.45
CA ASP A 86 -9.13 -5.28 -10.73
C ASP A 86 -9.01 -6.54 -9.90
N ARG A 87 -7.82 -7.15 -9.91
CA ARG A 87 -7.53 -8.36 -9.15
C ARG A 87 -7.71 -8.15 -7.65
N TYR A 88 -7.28 -7.01 -7.10
CA TYR A 88 -7.41 -6.70 -5.67
C TYR A 88 -8.87 -6.70 -5.21
N PHE A 89 -9.77 -6.12 -6.01
CA PHE A 89 -11.22 -6.09 -5.73
C PHE A 89 -11.94 -7.43 -5.95
N GLU A 90 -11.30 -8.37 -6.66
CA GLU A 90 -11.83 -9.71 -6.95
C GLU A 90 -11.38 -10.77 -5.93
N GLN A 91 -10.40 -10.48 -5.07
CA GLN A 91 -9.77 -11.50 -4.24
C GLN A 91 -10.68 -12.07 -3.15
N PRO A 92 -10.90 -13.41 -3.11
CA PRO A 92 -11.72 -14.06 -2.11
C PRO A 92 -10.97 -14.35 -0.80
N LEU A 93 -9.62 -14.32 -0.80
CA LEU A 93 -8.80 -14.62 0.39
C LEU A 93 -8.82 -13.49 1.43
N PHE A 94 -9.19 -12.28 1.00
CA PHE A 94 -9.19 -11.08 1.82
C PHE A 94 -10.49 -10.29 1.56
N PRO A 95 -11.68 -10.91 1.73
CA PRO A 95 -12.94 -10.25 1.41
C PRO A 95 -13.04 -8.99 2.25
N PHE A 96 -13.56 -7.93 1.63
CA PHE A 96 -13.73 -6.66 2.32
C PHE A 96 -14.58 -6.87 3.59
N ILE A 97 -14.04 -6.42 4.71
CA ILE A 97 -14.56 -6.73 6.06
C ILE A 97 -15.80 -5.86 6.35
N GLY A 98 -15.93 -4.70 5.70
CA GLY A 98 -17.01 -3.76 5.93
C GLY A 98 -18.42 -4.32 5.65
N GLU A 99 -19.41 -3.88 6.44
CA GLU A 99 -20.84 -4.16 6.17
C GLU A 99 -21.27 -3.70 4.77
N SER A 100 -20.59 -2.69 4.24
CA SER A 100 -20.78 -2.11 2.91
C SER A 100 -20.51 -3.11 1.79
N TYR A 101 -19.48 -3.96 1.94
CA TYR A 101 -19.18 -5.04 0.99
C TYR A 101 -20.26 -6.13 0.98
N LYS A 102 -20.81 -6.45 2.17
CA LYS A 102 -21.90 -7.44 2.29
C LYS A 102 -23.17 -6.95 1.59
N LYS A 103 -23.50 -5.66 1.72
CA LYS A 103 -24.64 -5.05 1.02
C LYS A 103 -24.48 -5.03 -0.51
N SER A 104 -23.26 -4.78 -1.02
CA SER A 104 -23.01 -4.80 -2.48
C SER A 104 -23.33 -6.16 -3.11
N ARG A 105 -22.97 -7.28 -2.47
CA ARG A 105 -23.26 -8.64 -2.97
C ARG A 105 -24.74 -9.05 -2.90
N GLU A 106 -25.56 -8.41 -2.05
CA GLU A 106 -26.98 -8.74 -1.90
C GLU A 106 -27.86 -8.11 -3.01
N THR A 107 -27.34 -7.13 -3.76
CA THR A 107 -28.07 -6.47 -4.83
C THR A 107 -28.07 -7.34 -6.10
N LYS A 108 -29.19 -8.02 -6.36
CA LYS A 108 -29.45 -8.98 -7.47
C LYS A 108 -29.42 -8.40 -8.90
N ASN A 109 -28.85 -7.22 -9.13
CA ASN A 109 -28.68 -6.68 -10.48
C ASN A 109 -27.22 -6.92 -10.92
N ASN A 110 -27.03 -7.44 -12.13
CA ASN A 110 -25.79 -7.94 -12.74
C ASN A 110 -24.59 -6.95 -12.84
N GLU A 111 -24.58 -5.86 -12.07
CA GLU A 111 -23.48 -4.89 -11.95
C GLU A 111 -23.21 -4.60 -10.46
N SER A 112 -22.96 -5.64 -9.66
CA SER A 112 -22.50 -5.46 -8.28
C SER A 112 -21.09 -4.86 -8.31
N LYS A 113 -20.97 -3.53 -8.31
CA LYS A 113 -19.68 -2.85 -8.12
C LYS A 113 -19.12 -3.29 -6.76
N SER A 114 -17.97 -3.95 -6.76
CA SER A 114 -17.25 -4.27 -5.51
C SER A 114 -16.79 -2.93 -4.92
N LEU A 115 -17.20 -2.63 -3.69
CA LEU A 115 -16.92 -1.37 -3.00
C LEU A 115 -16.08 -1.66 -1.76
N MET A 116 -15.05 -0.83 -1.55
CA MET A 116 -14.08 -0.90 -0.46
C MET A 116 -14.43 0.16 0.59
N GLY A 117 -14.65 -0.24 1.85
CA GLY A 117 -14.80 0.71 2.95
C GLY A 117 -13.45 1.19 3.49
N TYR A 118 -13.47 2.18 4.40
CA TYR A 118 -12.26 2.72 5.04
C TYR A 118 -11.38 1.63 5.68
N GLU A 119 -11.98 0.67 6.39
CA GLU A 119 -11.21 -0.41 7.03
C GLU A 119 -10.47 -1.27 6.01
N ASP A 120 -11.06 -1.49 4.84
CA ASP A 120 -10.44 -2.28 3.77
C ASP A 120 -9.36 -1.49 3.04
N PHE A 121 -9.57 -0.18 2.89
CA PHE A 121 -8.56 0.74 2.39
C PHE A 121 -7.33 0.80 3.30
N VAL A 122 -7.51 0.76 4.63
CA VAL A 122 -6.38 0.70 5.56
C VAL A 122 -5.49 -0.50 5.27
N TYR A 123 -6.07 -1.68 5.03
CA TYR A 123 -5.27 -2.85 4.65
C TYR A 123 -4.64 -2.72 3.26
N PHE A 124 -5.36 -2.15 2.30
CA PHE A 124 -4.81 -1.87 0.98
C PHE A 124 -3.54 -1.02 1.11
N MET A 125 -3.61 0.09 1.84
CA MET A 125 -2.47 0.98 2.01
C MET A 125 -1.32 0.32 2.77
N LEU A 126 -1.59 -0.39 3.86
CA LEU A 126 -0.56 -1.14 4.60
C LEU A 126 0.12 -2.20 3.71
N ASN A 127 -0.66 -2.90 2.89
CA ASN A 127 -0.13 -3.88 1.94
C ASN A 127 0.68 -3.20 0.82
N GLU A 128 0.20 -2.09 0.28
CA GLU A 128 0.82 -1.40 -0.85
C GLU A 128 2.14 -0.74 -0.46
N GLU A 129 2.16 -0.04 0.68
CA GLU A 129 3.32 0.72 1.15
C GLU A 129 4.38 -0.14 1.86
N ASP A 130 4.00 -1.29 2.42
CA ASP A 130 4.95 -2.24 3.00
C ASP A 130 4.78 -3.68 2.47
N LYS A 131 5.32 -3.88 1.26
CA LYS A 131 5.43 -5.19 0.60
C LYS A 131 6.52 -6.11 1.15
N SER A 132 7.06 -5.83 2.33
CA SER A 132 7.99 -6.76 3.03
C SER A 132 7.27 -7.66 4.05
N THR A 133 6.03 -7.31 4.41
CA THR A 133 5.25 -8.05 5.41
C THR A 133 4.65 -9.33 4.84
N GLU A 134 4.50 -10.38 5.66
CA GLU A 134 3.89 -11.64 5.23
C GLU A 134 2.45 -11.43 4.72
N VAL A 135 1.68 -10.57 5.38
CA VAL A 135 0.30 -10.24 4.99
C VAL A 135 0.26 -9.62 3.60
N SER A 136 1.13 -8.65 3.34
CA SER A 136 1.23 -8.01 2.03
C SER A 136 1.68 -8.98 0.94
N LEU A 137 2.75 -9.75 1.18
CA LEU A 137 3.25 -10.71 0.20
C LEU A 137 2.20 -11.76 -0.17
N ARG A 138 1.43 -12.27 0.81
CA ARG A 138 0.32 -13.20 0.54
C ARG A 138 -0.81 -12.54 -0.24
N THR A 139 -1.11 -11.28 0.04
CA THR A 139 -2.17 -10.52 -0.64
C THR A 139 -1.82 -10.31 -2.11
N TRP A 140 -0.61 -9.82 -2.40
CA TRP A 140 -0.17 -9.58 -3.77
C TRP A 140 0.10 -10.88 -4.53
N PHE A 141 0.60 -11.91 -3.86
CA PHE A 141 0.73 -13.24 -4.45
C PHE A 141 -0.63 -13.75 -4.95
N ALA A 142 -1.66 -13.68 -4.12
CA ALA A 142 -3.01 -14.09 -4.51
C ALA A 142 -3.60 -13.25 -5.65
N CYS A 143 -3.25 -11.96 -5.74
CA CYS A 143 -3.68 -11.10 -6.85
C CYS A 143 -3.04 -11.52 -8.18
N VAL A 144 -1.75 -11.87 -8.15
CA VAL A 144 -0.95 -12.23 -9.32
C VAL A 144 -1.18 -13.68 -9.77
N ASP A 145 -1.45 -14.59 -8.84
CA ASP A 145 -1.87 -15.97 -9.10
C ASP A 145 -3.26 -15.93 -9.77
N LEU A 146 -3.28 -16.12 -11.10
CA LEU A 146 -4.48 -15.94 -11.92
C LEU A 146 -5.38 -17.17 -11.85
N ASP A 147 -4.80 -18.36 -11.79
CA ASP A 147 -5.51 -19.64 -11.74
C ASP A 147 -5.75 -20.14 -10.31
N GLY A 148 -5.10 -19.56 -9.31
CA GLY A 148 -5.27 -19.86 -7.89
C GLY A 148 -4.61 -21.17 -7.47
N ASP A 149 -3.64 -21.68 -8.24
CA ASP A 149 -3.00 -22.96 -7.97
C ASP A 149 -1.84 -22.90 -6.97
N GLY A 150 -1.54 -21.70 -6.46
CA GLY A 150 -0.49 -21.46 -5.47
C GLY A 150 0.90 -21.30 -6.08
N THR A 151 1.00 -21.06 -7.39
CA THR A 151 2.26 -20.84 -8.08
C THR A 151 2.16 -19.68 -9.07
N ILE A 152 3.19 -18.84 -9.15
CA ILE A 152 3.28 -17.79 -10.17
C ILE A 152 4.27 -18.24 -11.24
N ARG A 153 3.81 -18.27 -12.49
CA ARG A 153 4.55 -18.68 -13.68
C ARG A 153 4.83 -17.49 -14.62
N PRO A 154 5.74 -17.64 -15.60
CA PRO A 154 6.12 -16.53 -16.48
C PRO A 154 4.96 -15.96 -17.30
N HIS A 155 3.94 -16.77 -17.63
CA HIS A 155 2.79 -16.29 -18.38
C HIS A 155 1.92 -15.31 -17.58
N GLU A 156 1.76 -15.53 -16.27
CA GLU A 156 1.03 -14.64 -15.37
C GLU A 156 1.83 -13.36 -15.13
N MET A 157 3.14 -13.49 -14.88
CA MET A 157 4.05 -12.34 -14.78
C MET A 157 3.98 -11.46 -16.03
N ARG A 158 3.99 -12.07 -17.22
CA ARG A 158 3.93 -11.36 -18.50
C ARG A 158 2.63 -10.58 -18.67
N GLN A 159 1.52 -11.11 -18.17
CA GLN A 159 0.22 -10.45 -18.27
C GLN A 159 0.21 -9.11 -17.51
N PHE A 160 0.73 -9.08 -16.28
CA PHE A 160 0.83 -7.82 -15.52
C PHE A 160 1.91 -6.90 -16.09
N TYR A 161 3.07 -7.45 -16.46
CA TYR A 161 4.19 -6.66 -16.97
C TYR A 161 3.91 -6.01 -18.34
N ALA A 162 3.00 -6.57 -19.15
CA ALA A 162 2.60 -5.98 -20.42
C ALA A 162 2.01 -4.57 -20.25
N GLU A 163 1.26 -4.32 -19.18
CA GLU A 163 0.72 -3.00 -18.88
C GLU A 163 1.83 -2.04 -18.42
N GLN A 164 2.79 -2.52 -17.63
CA GLN A 164 3.96 -1.73 -17.21
C GLN A 164 4.81 -1.29 -18.40
N LEU A 165 5.05 -2.18 -19.37
CA LEU A 165 5.75 -1.87 -20.62
C LEU A 165 5.08 -0.70 -21.34
N HIS A 166 3.76 -0.79 -21.55
CA HIS A 166 3.01 0.26 -22.20
C HIS A 166 3.12 1.61 -21.46
N ARG A 167 3.03 1.58 -20.12
CA ARG A 167 3.15 2.79 -19.30
C ARG A 167 4.55 3.41 -19.36
N MET A 168 5.61 2.60 -19.40
CA MET A 168 6.99 3.08 -19.58
C MET A 168 7.16 3.77 -20.93
N GLU A 169 6.62 3.20 -22.01
CA GLU A 169 6.63 3.80 -23.36
C GLU A 169 5.93 5.16 -23.37
N CYS A 170 4.74 5.26 -22.76
CA CYS A 170 3.97 6.49 -22.69
C CYS A 170 4.68 7.60 -21.89
N LEU A 171 5.45 7.24 -20.87
CA LEU A 171 6.20 8.17 -20.02
C LEU A 171 7.63 8.45 -20.53
N GLY A 172 8.00 7.90 -21.69
CA GLY A 172 9.33 8.06 -22.27
C GLY A 172 10.45 7.46 -21.42
N GLN A 173 10.14 6.46 -20.60
CA GLN A 173 11.12 5.72 -19.81
C GLN A 173 11.82 4.67 -20.66
N GLU A 174 13.03 4.27 -20.26
CA GLU A 174 13.71 3.12 -20.87
C GLU A 174 12.91 1.84 -20.59
N VAL A 175 12.58 1.11 -21.64
CA VAL A 175 11.81 -0.14 -21.54
C VAL A 175 12.74 -1.31 -21.30
N VAL A 176 12.42 -2.14 -20.32
CA VAL A 176 13.16 -3.38 -20.04
C VAL A 176 12.39 -4.57 -20.66
N PRO A 177 12.98 -5.37 -21.54
CA PRO A 177 12.34 -6.56 -22.09
C PRO A 177 11.88 -7.53 -20.98
N PHE A 178 10.75 -8.21 -21.21
CA PHE A 178 10.22 -9.16 -20.21
C PHE A 178 11.20 -10.28 -19.88
N GLU A 179 11.98 -10.78 -20.84
CA GLU A 179 12.95 -11.85 -20.59
C GLU A 179 14.04 -11.42 -19.61
N ASP A 180 14.47 -10.16 -19.67
CA ASP A 180 15.47 -9.59 -18.76
C ASP A 180 14.86 -9.42 -17.36
N VAL A 181 13.61 -8.96 -17.27
CA VAL A 181 12.85 -8.90 -16.01
C VAL A 181 12.67 -10.29 -15.41
N LEU A 182 12.33 -11.29 -16.22
CA LEU A 182 12.14 -12.66 -15.76
C LEU A 182 13.44 -13.22 -15.16
N CYS A 183 14.58 -13.02 -15.84
CA CYS A 183 15.89 -13.39 -15.32
C CYS A 183 16.19 -12.65 -14.01
N GLN A 184 16.09 -11.32 -14.00
CA GLN A 184 16.36 -10.49 -12.82
C GLN A 184 15.52 -10.89 -11.60
N MET A 185 14.22 -11.16 -11.81
CA MET A 185 13.31 -11.57 -10.75
C MET A 185 13.57 -13.01 -10.28
N THR A 186 13.95 -13.90 -11.19
CA THR A 186 14.34 -15.27 -10.84
C THR A 186 15.62 -15.27 -10.01
N ASP A 187 16.61 -14.47 -10.37
CA ASP A 187 17.86 -14.31 -9.61
C ASP A 187 17.63 -13.63 -8.26
N HIS A 188 16.70 -12.67 -8.20
CA HIS A 188 16.35 -11.99 -6.96
C HIS A 188 15.67 -12.95 -5.97
N ILE A 189 14.66 -13.69 -6.42
CA ILE A 189 13.87 -14.58 -5.57
C ILE A 189 14.57 -15.92 -5.33
N GLU A 190 15.33 -16.46 -6.28
CA GLU A 190 15.92 -17.80 -6.27
C GLU A 190 14.87 -18.89 -5.92
N PRO A 191 13.83 -19.08 -6.75
CA PRO A 191 12.80 -20.07 -6.46
C PRO A 191 13.38 -21.48 -6.37
N LYS A 192 12.77 -22.36 -5.56
CA LYS A 192 13.22 -23.76 -5.43
C LYS A 192 13.14 -24.55 -6.73
N GLU A 193 12.21 -24.18 -7.59
CA GLU A 193 11.98 -24.77 -8.91
C GLU A 193 12.05 -23.65 -9.94
N GLU A 194 12.87 -23.84 -10.97
CA GLU A 194 13.11 -22.83 -12.00
C GLU A 194 11.81 -22.46 -12.71
N GLY A 195 11.57 -21.15 -12.84
CA GLY A 195 10.35 -20.61 -13.47
C GLY A 195 9.07 -20.76 -12.67
N ILE A 196 9.11 -21.26 -11.42
CA ILE A 196 7.92 -21.41 -10.57
C ILE A 196 8.13 -20.72 -9.22
N VAL A 197 7.52 -19.56 -9.05
CA VAL A 197 7.59 -18.81 -7.79
C VAL A 197 6.44 -19.23 -6.86
N ARG A 198 6.76 -19.71 -5.66
CA ARG A 198 5.77 -20.01 -4.63
C ARG A 198 5.83 -18.99 -3.51
N ILE A 199 4.73 -18.83 -2.77
CA ILE A 199 4.70 -17.95 -1.60
C ILE A 199 5.80 -18.30 -0.58
N GLY A 200 6.14 -19.58 -0.47
CA GLY A 200 7.22 -20.05 0.40
C GLY A 200 8.61 -19.55 0.00
N ASP A 201 8.83 -19.22 -1.28
CA ASP A 201 10.09 -18.64 -1.76
C ASP A 201 10.21 -17.15 -1.37
N LEU A 202 9.09 -16.42 -1.43
CA LEU A 202 9.01 -15.01 -1.05
C LEU A 202 9.12 -14.79 0.47
N LEU A 203 8.65 -15.77 1.27
CA LEU A 203 8.66 -15.71 2.74
C LEU A 203 9.95 -16.22 3.38
N ARG A 204 10.98 -16.56 2.60
CA ARG A 204 12.27 -16.94 3.19
C ARG A 204 12.90 -15.73 3.87
N PRO A 205 13.44 -15.83 5.10
CA PRO A 205 13.91 -14.68 5.87
C PRO A 205 14.92 -13.78 5.13
N GLU A 206 15.76 -14.38 4.30
CA GLU A 206 16.76 -13.70 3.48
C GLU A 206 16.18 -12.97 2.26
N LYS A 207 15.02 -13.38 1.76
CA LYS A 207 14.36 -12.80 0.58
C LYS A 207 13.23 -11.83 0.95
N GLN A 208 12.50 -12.15 2.02
CA GLN A 208 11.28 -11.45 2.44
C GLN A 208 11.44 -9.92 2.54
N PRO A 209 12.53 -9.35 3.11
CA PRO A 209 12.68 -7.90 3.22
C PRO A 209 12.66 -7.16 1.87
N SER A 210 13.06 -7.84 0.79
CA SER A 210 13.12 -7.29 -0.56
C SER A 210 12.17 -7.97 -1.55
N ALA A 211 11.39 -8.95 -1.11
CA ALA A 211 10.48 -9.72 -1.97
C ALA A 211 9.40 -8.81 -2.61
N GLY A 212 9.04 -7.70 -1.96
CA GLY A 212 8.13 -6.70 -2.52
C GLY A 212 8.57 -6.07 -3.85
N ILE A 213 9.88 -6.13 -4.18
CA ILE A 213 10.41 -5.66 -5.47
C ILE A 213 9.78 -6.45 -6.63
N PHE A 214 9.64 -7.77 -6.46
CA PHE A 214 9.00 -8.65 -7.44
C PHE A 214 7.62 -8.11 -7.87
N PHE A 215 6.81 -7.72 -6.90
CA PHE A 215 5.48 -7.19 -7.14
C PHE A 215 5.49 -5.77 -7.72
N ASN A 216 6.40 -4.91 -7.25
CA ASN A 216 6.50 -3.55 -7.78
C ASN A 216 6.86 -3.56 -9.28
N VAL A 217 7.80 -4.43 -9.70
CA VAL A 217 8.18 -4.57 -11.11
C VAL A 217 6.96 -4.94 -11.98
N LEU A 218 6.10 -5.83 -11.48
CA LEU A 218 4.94 -6.31 -12.23
C LEU A 218 3.81 -5.28 -12.36
N PHE A 219 3.60 -4.41 -11.36
CA PHE A 219 2.38 -3.59 -11.36
C PHE A 219 2.45 -2.22 -10.63
N ASN A 220 3.58 -1.83 -10.03
CA ASN A 220 3.76 -0.50 -9.44
C ASN A 220 4.92 0.24 -10.14
N LEU A 221 4.57 1.09 -11.11
CA LEU A 221 5.56 1.77 -11.94
C LEU A 221 6.44 2.75 -11.16
N ASN A 222 5.88 3.51 -10.23
CA ASN A 222 6.63 4.50 -9.47
C ASN A 222 7.71 3.82 -8.61
N LYS A 223 7.36 2.73 -7.92
CA LYS A 223 8.30 1.95 -7.11
C LYS A 223 9.27 1.14 -7.98
N PHE A 224 8.86 0.74 -9.18
CA PHE A 224 9.75 0.07 -10.16
C PHE A 224 10.83 1.03 -10.68
N ILE A 225 10.46 2.21 -11.18
CA ILE A 225 11.41 3.22 -11.66
C ILE A 225 12.37 3.63 -10.53
N ALA A 226 11.84 3.84 -9.32
CA ALA A 226 12.66 4.16 -8.15
C ALA A 226 13.63 3.03 -7.78
N PHE A 227 13.33 1.77 -8.13
CA PHE A 227 14.24 0.64 -7.95
C PHE A 227 15.34 0.64 -9.01
N GLU A 228 15.01 0.84 -10.28
CA GLU A 228 15.99 0.89 -11.39
C GLU A 228 16.98 2.05 -11.24
N GLN A 229 16.54 3.18 -10.68
CA GLN A 229 17.38 4.36 -10.46
C GLN A 229 18.22 4.30 -9.17
N ARG A 230 18.04 3.29 -8.32
CA ARG A 230 18.74 3.22 -7.04
C ARG A 230 20.19 2.80 -7.20
N ASP A 231 21.05 3.48 -6.46
CA ASP A 231 22.45 3.10 -6.30
C ASP A 231 22.56 1.77 -5.50
N PRO A 232 23.24 0.73 -6.03
CA PRO A 232 23.50 -0.52 -5.31
C PRO A 232 24.15 -0.36 -3.93
N PHE A 233 24.90 0.71 -3.70
CA PHE A 233 25.51 1.03 -2.40
C PHE A 233 24.47 1.47 -1.36
N GLN A 234 23.39 2.15 -1.77
CA GLN A 234 22.32 2.58 -0.86
C GLN A 234 21.43 1.40 -0.42
N MET A 235 21.23 0.39 -1.28
CA MET A 235 20.48 -0.83 -0.90
C MET A 235 21.16 -1.58 0.26
N LYS A 236 22.50 -1.67 0.27
CA LYS A 236 23.24 -2.34 1.35
C LYS A 236 23.19 -1.58 2.68
N GLN A 237 23.11 -0.25 2.65
CA GLN A 237 22.98 0.55 3.88
C GLN A 237 21.58 0.45 4.50
N MET A 238 20.51 0.41 3.69
CA MET A 238 19.14 0.26 4.21
C MET A 238 18.91 -1.09 4.91
N GLN A 239 19.60 -2.15 4.48
CA GLN A 239 19.57 -3.47 5.13
C GLN A 239 20.29 -3.50 6.50
N GLY A 240 21.09 -2.48 6.81
CA GLY A 240 22.08 -2.53 7.90
C GLY A 240 21.69 -1.89 9.23
N GLY A 241 20.50 -1.30 9.42
CA GLY A 241 20.24 -0.69 10.73
C GLY A 241 18.95 0.07 11.01
N ASN A 242 17.99 0.18 10.09
CA ASN A 242 16.74 0.87 10.44
C ASN A 242 15.76 -0.09 11.11
N LYS A 243 15.51 0.12 12.41
CA LYS A 243 14.42 -0.52 13.18
C LYS A 243 13.02 -0.06 12.74
N ILE A 244 12.94 0.92 11.84
CA ILE A 244 11.69 1.52 11.38
C ILE A 244 11.20 0.74 10.16
N SER A 245 9.92 0.32 10.17
CA SER A 245 9.30 -0.40 9.05
C SER A 245 9.17 0.47 7.80
N CYS A 246 8.98 -0.15 6.63
CA CYS A 246 8.73 0.61 5.41
C CYS A 246 7.45 1.44 5.52
N TRP A 247 6.40 0.89 6.16
CA TRP A 247 5.18 1.63 6.48
C TRP A 247 5.46 2.88 7.33
N ALA A 248 6.14 2.75 8.47
CA ALA A 248 6.38 3.87 9.38
C ALA A 248 7.21 4.97 8.70
N ARG A 249 8.18 4.59 7.87
CA ARG A 249 8.95 5.55 7.07
C ARG A 249 8.08 6.29 6.06
N PHE A 250 7.22 5.57 5.34
CA PHE A 250 6.29 6.17 4.38
C PHE A 250 5.34 7.14 5.09
N ALA A 251 4.70 6.70 6.17
CA ALA A 251 3.74 7.49 6.92
C ALA A 251 4.39 8.76 7.49
N GLY A 252 5.59 8.68 8.07
CA GLY A 252 6.29 9.88 8.57
C GLY A 252 6.62 10.89 7.46
N MET A 253 7.09 10.42 6.30
CA MET A 253 7.35 11.30 5.14
C MET A 253 6.07 11.96 4.61
N GLU A 254 5.00 11.18 4.54
CA GLU A 254 3.73 11.65 4.00
C GLU A 254 3.00 12.58 4.95
N TYR A 255 3.06 12.31 6.25
CA TYR A 255 2.56 13.20 7.30
C TYR A 255 3.25 14.56 7.23
N ALA A 256 4.58 14.58 7.11
CA ALA A 256 5.33 15.82 6.96
C ALA A 256 4.91 16.60 5.71
N ARG A 257 4.69 15.91 4.57
CA ARG A 257 4.18 16.53 3.34
C ARG A 257 2.80 17.18 3.55
N LEU A 258 1.87 16.43 4.13
CA LEU A 258 0.50 16.88 4.39
C LEU A 258 0.47 18.08 5.35
N ALA A 259 1.24 18.02 6.44
CA ALA A 259 1.36 19.11 7.40
C ALA A 259 1.89 20.40 6.74
N MET A 260 2.90 20.29 5.88
CA MET A 260 3.41 21.44 5.12
C MET A 260 2.35 22.01 4.17
N GLU A 261 1.61 21.17 3.44
CA GLU A 261 0.54 21.62 2.54
C GLU A 261 -0.59 22.35 3.28
N GLU A 262 -0.92 21.93 4.49
CA GLU A 262 -1.88 22.63 5.36
C GLU A 262 -1.36 23.98 5.82
N GLU A 263 -0.09 24.07 6.25
CA GLU A 263 0.52 25.34 6.62
C GLU A 263 0.50 26.34 5.46
N TYR A 264 0.79 25.89 4.23
CA TYR A 264 0.70 26.74 3.03
C TYR A 264 -0.74 27.20 2.76
N LYS A 265 -1.75 26.32 2.87
CA LYS A 265 -3.16 26.71 2.70
C LYS A 265 -3.59 27.74 3.74
N VAL A 266 -3.16 27.60 4.99
CA VAL A 266 -3.43 28.58 6.05
C VAL A 266 -2.76 29.92 5.73
N GLN A 267 -1.52 29.91 5.26
CA GLN A 267 -0.81 31.14 4.84
C GLN A 267 -1.53 31.83 3.67
N ASP A 268 -1.98 31.09 2.65
CA ASP A 268 -2.74 31.66 1.54
C ASP A 268 -4.08 32.27 2.00
N ILE A 269 -4.81 31.61 2.90
CA ILE A 269 -6.05 32.13 3.46
C ILE A 269 -5.80 33.41 4.28
N THR A 270 -4.74 33.45 5.10
CA THR A 270 -4.39 34.65 5.88
C THR A 270 -3.94 35.80 4.97
N THR A 271 -3.28 35.50 3.85
CA THR A 271 -2.85 36.49 2.86
C THR A 271 -4.06 37.05 2.10
N LEU A 272 -5.01 36.21 1.71
CA LEU A 272 -6.27 36.64 1.08
C LEU A 272 -7.19 37.40 2.05
N GLY A 273 -7.24 37.01 3.32
CA GLY A 273 -8.00 37.70 4.37
C GLY A 273 -7.49 39.12 4.65
N ASN A 274 -6.18 39.36 4.51
CA ASN A 274 -5.59 40.69 4.63
C ASN A 274 -5.83 41.60 3.41
N VAL A 275 -6.25 41.07 2.26
CA VAL A 275 -6.58 41.85 1.06
C VAL A 275 -8.05 42.34 1.09
N HIS A 276 -8.88 41.87 2.02
CA HIS A 276 -10.29 42.26 2.15
C HIS A 276 -10.62 43.28 3.25
N VAL A 277 -9.60 43.91 3.84
CA VAL A 277 -9.77 45.00 4.81
C VAL A 277 -9.19 46.30 4.25
N ASP A 278 -9.74 46.78 3.12
CA ASP A 278 -9.49 48.15 2.66
C ASP A 278 -10.63 48.67 1.73
N LEU A 279 -11.88 48.60 2.21
CA LEU A 279 -13.04 49.19 1.52
C LEU A 279 -13.66 50.41 2.23
N ASN A 280 -12.94 51.03 3.17
CA ASN A 280 -13.38 52.28 3.84
C ASN A 280 -12.45 53.48 3.60
N ALA A 281 -11.85 53.59 2.42
CA ALA A 281 -11.08 54.76 2.00
C ALA A 281 -11.69 55.47 0.77
N VAL A 282 -13.02 55.62 0.72
CA VAL A 282 -13.68 56.61 -0.17
C VAL A 282 -14.85 57.25 0.57
N ALA A 283 -14.55 58.09 1.56
CA ALA A 283 -15.48 59.08 2.08
C ALA A 283 -14.69 60.19 2.80
N GLN A 284 -14.05 61.07 2.03
CA GLN A 284 -13.83 62.48 2.35
C GLN A 284 -13.43 63.24 1.08
#